data_AF-A0A9E4K9A7-F1
#
_entry.id   AF-A0A9E4K9A7-F1
#
_cell.length_a   1.000
_cell.length_b   1.000
_cell.length_c   1.000
_cell.angle_alpha   90.00
_cell.angle_beta   90.00
_cell.angle_gamma   90.00
#
_symmetry.space_group_name_H-M   'P 1'
#
loop_
_entity.id
_entity.type
_entity.pdbx_description
1 polymer ?
#
loop_
_entity_poly.entity_id
_entity_poly.type
_entity_poly.pdbx_seq_one_letter_code
_entity_poly.pdbx_strand_id
1 'polypeptide(L)'
;MINVPDRRRTVELIEEAVDAGAPAQKACEELEISLRTYKRWTDGDGVKADGRPDAERPEPANKLKPEERQQILETCNEEAYRSLPPSQIVPALADKDTYIASESSFYRILKEADQLHRRGRAQAPRRVSKPEAYKATAPNQVWSWDITFLATTITGIFYRLYLVMDIYSRKIVGWEIHENETADHASLLIRKACLAEGISEQGLVLHSDNGSPMKGATMLATLQRLGVVPSFSR
;
A
#
# COMPACT_ATOMS: atom_id res chain seq x y z
N MET A 1 21.71 -23.83 -12.94
CA MET A 1 22.35 -24.67 -11.90
C MET A 1 21.74 -26.04 -12.04
N ILE A 2 22.54 -27.06 -12.35
CA ILE A 2 22.01 -28.41 -12.66
C ILE A 2 21.86 -29.16 -11.33
N ASN A 3 20.63 -29.51 -10.99
CA ASN A 3 20.29 -30.21 -9.75
C ASN A 3 20.82 -31.66 -9.79
N VAL A 4 20.82 -32.37 -8.65
CA VAL A 4 21.41 -33.73 -8.58
C VAL A 4 20.71 -34.74 -9.51
N PRO A 5 19.37 -34.78 -9.61
CA PRO A 5 18.68 -35.60 -10.61
C PRO A 5 19.11 -35.32 -12.05
N ASP A 6 19.16 -34.05 -12.44
CA ASP A 6 19.53 -33.64 -13.79
C ASP A 6 20.97 -34.03 -14.08
N ARG A 7 21.90 -33.88 -13.12
CA ARG A 7 23.29 -34.34 -13.29
C ARG A 7 23.39 -35.84 -13.52
N ARG A 8 22.61 -36.65 -12.78
CA ARG A 8 22.56 -38.11 -13.00
C ARG A 8 22.09 -38.42 -14.41
N ARG A 9 21.00 -37.78 -14.82
CA ARG A 9 20.46 -37.97 -16.17
C ARG A 9 21.44 -37.53 -17.26
N THR A 10 22.13 -36.42 -17.07
CA THR A 10 23.17 -35.94 -18.00
C THR A 10 24.34 -36.92 -18.08
N VAL A 11 24.78 -37.49 -16.95
CA VAL A 11 25.84 -38.52 -16.93
C VAL A 11 25.39 -39.79 -17.65
N GLU A 12 24.19 -40.29 -17.37
CA GLU A 12 23.61 -41.47 -18.06
C GLU A 12 23.59 -41.28 -19.59
N LEU A 13 23.12 -40.13 -20.08
CA LEU A 13 23.05 -39.85 -21.53
C LEU A 13 24.44 -39.75 -22.18
N ILE A 14 25.44 -39.26 -21.43
CA ILE A 14 26.83 -39.19 -21.92
C ILE A 14 27.45 -40.58 -21.94
N GLU A 15 27.22 -41.40 -20.91
CA GLU A 15 27.68 -42.78 -20.85
C GLU A 15 27.06 -43.62 -21.98
N GLU A 16 25.75 -43.49 -22.20
CA GLU A 16 25.05 -44.15 -23.32
C GLU A 16 25.63 -43.78 -24.69
N ALA A 17 25.91 -42.49 -24.92
CA ALA A 17 26.53 -42.03 -26.17
C ALA A 17 27.96 -42.53 -26.34
N VAL A 18 28.73 -42.61 -25.24
CA VAL A 18 30.10 -43.12 -25.24
C VAL A 18 30.14 -44.63 -25.50
N ASP A 19 29.23 -45.38 -24.90
CA ASP A 19 29.07 -46.83 -25.13
C ASP A 19 28.63 -47.13 -26.58
N ALA A 20 27.86 -46.22 -27.19
CA ALA A 20 27.52 -46.27 -28.62
C ALA A 20 28.69 -45.85 -29.55
N GLY A 21 29.87 -45.52 -29.00
CA GLY A 21 31.09 -45.23 -29.74
C GLY A 21 31.40 -43.74 -29.94
N ALA A 22 30.66 -42.82 -29.33
CA ALA A 22 30.94 -41.40 -29.43
C ALA A 22 32.10 -40.98 -28.51
N PRO A 23 32.96 -40.01 -28.92
CA PRO A 23 33.92 -39.41 -28.00
C PRO A 23 33.20 -38.67 -26.88
N ALA A 24 33.58 -38.92 -25.61
CA ALA A 24 32.99 -38.27 -24.44
C ALA A 24 32.97 -36.72 -24.54
N GLN A 25 33.97 -36.14 -25.19
CA GLN A 25 34.02 -34.69 -25.45
C GLN A 25 32.84 -34.22 -26.33
N LYS A 26 32.52 -34.93 -27.42
CA LYS A 26 31.41 -34.56 -28.31
C LYS A 26 30.05 -34.76 -27.63
N ALA A 27 29.91 -35.83 -26.84
CA ALA A 27 28.71 -36.06 -26.05
C ALA A 27 28.48 -34.97 -24.98
N CYS A 28 29.57 -34.47 -24.36
CA CYS A 28 29.51 -33.34 -23.45
C CYS A 28 29.14 -32.03 -24.16
N GLU A 29 29.71 -31.78 -25.36
CA GLU A 29 29.43 -30.58 -26.17
C GLU A 29 27.96 -30.48 -26.57
N GLU A 30 27.31 -31.60 -26.93
CA GLU A 30 25.89 -31.66 -27.31
C GLU A 30 24.95 -31.28 -26.14
N LEU A 31 25.36 -31.58 -24.91
CA LEU A 31 24.62 -31.22 -23.69
C LEU A 31 25.09 -29.88 -23.10
N GLU A 32 25.86 -29.11 -23.85
CA GLU A 32 26.41 -27.80 -23.47
C GLU A 32 27.21 -27.82 -22.14
N ILE A 33 27.84 -28.95 -21.82
CA ILE A 33 28.70 -29.07 -20.64
C ILE A 33 30.17 -29.30 -21.04
N SER A 34 31.09 -28.76 -20.23
CA SER A 34 32.51 -29.03 -20.44
C SER A 34 32.88 -30.45 -19.99
N LEU A 35 33.82 -31.09 -20.69
CA LEU A 35 34.39 -32.39 -20.28
C LEU A 35 34.96 -32.35 -18.85
N ARG A 36 35.49 -31.20 -18.42
CA ARG A 36 35.99 -31.01 -17.04
C ARG A 36 34.87 -31.03 -16.01
N THR A 37 33.69 -30.50 -16.35
CA THR A 37 32.49 -30.55 -15.51
C THR A 37 31.97 -31.97 -15.38
N TYR A 38 31.88 -32.69 -16.50
CA TYR A 38 31.50 -34.11 -16.54
C TYR A 38 32.45 -34.96 -15.67
N LYS A 39 33.76 -34.84 -15.88
CA LYS A 39 34.78 -35.52 -15.07
C LYS A 39 34.67 -35.19 -13.59
N ARG A 40 34.40 -33.92 -13.24
CA ARG A 40 34.22 -33.51 -11.83
C ARG A 40 32.97 -34.13 -11.20
N TRP A 41 31.92 -34.38 -11.97
CA TRP A 41 30.71 -35.05 -11.47
C TRP A 41 30.93 -36.55 -11.26
N THR A 42 31.74 -37.18 -12.10
CA THR A 42 32.00 -38.64 -12.12
C THR A 42 33.28 -39.06 -11.40
N ASP A 43 34.02 -38.12 -10.82
CA ASP A 43 35.21 -38.37 -10.03
C ASP A 43 34.84 -39.00 -8.67
N GLY A 44 34.76 -40.33 -8.58
CA GLY A 44 34.44 -41.11 -7.37
C GLY A 44 33.28 -42.08 -7.56
N ASP A 45 32.75 -42.65 -6.47
CA ASP A 45 31.58 -43.55 -6.51
C ASP A 45 30.28 -42.74 -6.72
N GLY A 46 29.92 -42.57 -7.98
CA GLY A 46 28.66 -41.97 -8.42
C GLY A 46 28.69 -40.45 -8.66
N VAL A 47 27.54 -39.91 -9.08
CA VAL A 47 27.42 -38.50 -9.49
C VAL A 47 27.40 -37.54 -8.29
N LYS A 48 28.44 -36.72 -8.17
CA LYS A 48 28.60 -35.73 -7.09
C LYS A 48 27.53 -34.63 -7.12
N ALA A 49 26.96 -34.36 -5.95
CA ALA A 49 26.04 -33.24 -5.74
C ALA A 49 26.72 -31.87 -5.87
N ASP A 50 25.95 -30.78 -5.90
CA ASP A 50 26.52 -29.44 -5.85
C ASP A 50 27.08 -29.19 -4.44
N GLY A 51 28.40 -29.09 -4.30
CA GLY A 51 29.06 -28.82 -3.00
C GLY A 51 29.19 -27.32 -2.67
N ARG A 52 28.69 -26.41 -3.51
CA ARG A 52 28.68 -24.96 -3.23
C ARG A 52 27.79 -24.53 -2.05
N PRO A 53 26.66 -25.20 -1.75
CA PRO A 53 25.89 -24.98 -0.53
C PRO A 53 26.64 -25.40 0.73
N ASP A 54 27.39 -26.51 0.65
CA ASP A 54 28.12 -27.11 1.78
C ASP A 54 29.55 -26.56 1.92
N ALA A 55 29.94 -25.63 1.04
CA ALA A 55 31.26 -25.01 1.10
C ALA A 55 31.37 -24.16 2.37
N GLU A 56 32.31 -24.50 3.25
CA GLU A 56 32.70 -23.66 4.37
C GLU A 56 33.28 -22.34 3.83
N ARG A 57 32.53 -21.25 4.02
CA ARG A 57 32.96 -19.90 3.64
C ARG A 57 33.46 -19.20 4.90
N PRO A 58 34.64 -18.56 4.86
CA PRO A 58 35.11 -17.78 5.98
C PRO A 58 34.13 -16.65 6.28
N GLU A 59 34.02 -16.27 7.55
CA GLU A 59 33.16 -15.14 7.92
C GLU A 59 33.65 -13.85 7.25
N PRO A 60 32.75 -13.02 6.70
CA PRO A 60 33.15 -11.76 6.08
C PRO A 60 33.84 -10.84 7.10
N ALA A 61 34.95 -10.21 6.72
CA ALA A 61 35.68 -9.28 7.60
C ALA A 61 34.83 -8.09 8.09
N ASN A 62 33.80 -7.70 7.32
CA ASN A 62 32.89 -6.60 7.64
C ASN A 62 31.66 -7.05 8.45
N LYS A 63 31.64 -8.29 8.96
CA LYS A 63 30.55 -8.79 9.78
C LYS A 63 30.60 -8.09 11.13
N LEU A 64 29.49 -7.46 11.52
CA LEU A 64 29.34 -6.83 12.83
C LEU A 64 29.62 -7.86 13.93
N LYS A 65 30.51 -7.48 14.85
CA LYS A 65 30.86 -8.26 16.02
C LYS A 65 29.63 -8.42 16.93
N PRO A 66 29.58 -9.47 17.76
CA PRO A 66 28.51 -9.65 18.74
C PRO A 66 28.30 -8.42 19.64
N GLU A 67 29.40 -7.75 20.02
CA GLU A 67 29.41 -6.53 20.83
C GLU A 67 28.69 -5.37 20.13
N GLU A 68 29.01 -5.11 18.86
CA GLU A 68 28.37 -4.05 18.06
C GLU A 68 26.88 -4.33 17.86
N ARG A 69 26.50 -5.60 17.68
CA ARG A 69 25.09 -6.01 17.57
C ARG A 69 24.33 -5.76 18.86
N GLN A 70 24.95 -6.07 20.00
CA GLN A 70 24.36 -5.82 21.31
C GLN A 70 24.21 -4.31 21.57
N GLN A 71 25.22 -3.51 21.23
CA GLN A 71 25.17 -2.06 21.32
C GLN A 71 24.00 -1.47 20.50
N ILE A 72 23.75 -1.97 19.29
CA ILE A 72 22.59 -1.55 18.47
C ILE A 72 21.27 -1.82 19.18
N LEU A 73 21.12 -3.01 19.79
CA LEU A 73 19.89 -3.38 20.50
C LEU A 73 19.68 -2.52 21.75
N GLU A 74 20.74 -2.25 22.50
CA GLU A 74 20.70 -1.39 23.68
C GLU A 74 20.27 0.02 23.29
N THR A 75 20.96 0.64 22.31
CA THR A 75 20.62 1.98 21.83
C THR A 75 19.19 2.06 21.30
N CYS A 76 18.71 1.05 20.57
CA CYS A 76 17.31 1.04 20.09
C CYS A 76 16.27 0.92 21.22
N ASN A 77 16.64 0.47 22.41
CA ASN A 77 15.74 0.29 23.56
C ASN A 77 15.91 1.36 24.64
N GLU A 78 16.89 2.25 24.52
CA GLU A 78 17.02 3.43 25.37
C GLU A 78 15.77 4.32 25.30
N GLU A 79 15.47 5.01 26.41
CA GLU A 79 14.26 5.83 26.53
C GLU A 79 14.15 6.91 25.44
N ALA A 80 15.28 7.49 25.01
CA ALA A 80 15.32 8.49 23.95
C ALA A 80 14.92 7.94 22.57
N TYR A 81 15.15 6.65 22.32
CA TYR A 81 15.06 6.05 20.99
C TYR A 81 14.02 4.93 20.86
N ARG A 82 13.51 4.40 21.98
CA ARG A 82 12.58 3.25 22.02
C ARG A 82 11.34 3.40 21.13
N SER A 83 10.86 4.64 20.97
CA SER A 83 9.68 4.98 20.17
C SER A 83 10.01 5.43 18.74
N LEU A 84 11.29 5.50 18.37
CA LEU A 84 11.76 5.99 17.07
C LEU A 84 12.14 4.82 16.15
N PRO A 85 11.96 4.96 14.83
CA PRO A 85 12.47 4.00 13.86
C PRO A 85 13.99 4.16 13.63
N PRO A 86 14.70 3.13 13.14
CA PRO A 86 16.12 3.22 12.79
C PRO A 86 16.49 4.39 11.88
N SER A 87 15.59 4.77 10.96
CA SER A 87 15.78 5.92 10.05
C SER A 87 15.83 7.28 10.77
N GLN A 88 15.46 7.34 12.05
CA GLN A 88 15.60 8.52 12.90
C GLN A 88 16.71 8.33 13.94
N ILE A 89 16.89 7.10 14.44
CA ILE A 89 17.93 6.78 15.42
C ILE A 89 19.33 6.99 14.82
N VAL A 90 19.60 6.47 13.62
CA VAL A 90 20.95 6.56 13.02
C VAL A 90 21.38 8.01 12.77
N PRO A 91 20.55 8.89 12.17
CA PRO A 91 20.88 10.31 12.08
C PRO A 91 21.07 10.99 13.45
N ALA A 92 20.21 10.69 14.43
CA ALA A 92 20.32 11.29 15.77
C ALA A 92 21.60 10.87 16.53
N LEU A 93 22.14 9.68 16.23
CA LEU A 93 23.45 9.25 16.73
C LEU A 93 24.59 9.94 15.97
N ALA A 94 24.46 10.11 14.66
CA ALA A 94 25.43 10.82 13.83
C ALA A 94 25.55 12.30 14.24
N ASP A 95 24.45 12.96 14.63
CA ASP A 95 24.44 14.31 15.19
C ASP A 95 25.22 14.41 16.53
N LYS A 96 25.49 13.26 17.18
CA LYS A 96 26.29 13.13 18.40
C LYS A 96 27.66 12.49 18.12
N ASP A 97 28.13 12.56 16.88
CA ASP A 97 29.40 11.98 16.41
C ASP A 97 29.55 10.47 16.71
N THR A 98 28.44 9.75 16.83
CA THR A 98 28.41 8.33 17.19
C THR A 98 27.92 7.51 16.00
N TYR A 99 28.78 6.64 15.46
CA TYR A 99 28.41 5.72 14.37
C TYR A 99 28.64 4.27 14.80
N ILE A 100 27.56 3.47 14.82
CA ILE A 100 27.63 2.05 15.16
C ILE A 100 27.53 1.19 13.88
N ALA A 101 26.49 1.42 13.07
CA ALA A 101 26.27 0.75 11.79
C ALA A 101 25.26 1.51 10.92
N SER A 102 25.11 1.07 9.67
CA SER A 102 24.10 1.61 8.74
C SER A 102 22.66 1.29 9.16
N GLU A 103 21.70 2.10 8.68
CA GLU A 103 20.26 1.88 8.90
C GLU A 103 19.82 0.46 8.54
N SER A 104 20.28 -0.06 7.39
CA SER A 104 19.97 -1.43 6.94
C SER A 104 20.45 -2.50 7.94
N SER A 105 21.58 -2.27 8.60
CA SER A 105 22.08 -3.15 9.65
C SER A 105 21.23 -3.09 10.91
N PHE A 106 20.78 -1.89 11.32
CA PHE A 106 19.82 -1.74 12.42
C PHE A 106 18.52 -2.50 12.14
N TYR A 107 17.94 -2.32 10.95
CA TYR A 107 16.73 -3.03 10.54
C TYR A 107 16.90 -4.55 10.56
N ARG A 108 18.03 -5.05 10.05
CA ARG A 108 18.34 -6.49 10.03
C ARG A 108 18.48 -7.05 11.45
N ILE A 109 19.21 -6.37 12.33
CA ILE A 109 19.44 -6.81 13.71
C ILE A 109 18.14 -6.77 14.52
N LEU A 110 17.35 -5.70 14.40
CA LEU A 110 16.04 -5.61 15.05
C LEU A 110 15.08 -6.69 14.53
N LYS A 111 15.13 -7.04 13.25
CA LYS A 111 14.34 -8.14 12.69
C LYS A 111 14.77 -9.49 13.24
N GLU A 112 16.08 -9.75 13.31
CA GLU A 112 16.64 -10.98 13.88
C GLU A 112 16.32 -11.12 15.38
N ALA A 113 16.23 -10.01 16.11
CA ALA A 113 15.88 -9.96 17.53
C ALA A 113 14.36 -9.88 17.80
N ASP A 114 13.51 -9.96 16.78
CA ASP A 114 12.06 -9.78 16.87
C ASP A 114 11.63 -8.46 17.56
N GLN A 115 12.38 -7.39 17.33
CA GLN A 115 12.13 -6.05 17.88
C GLN A 115 11.71 -5.03 16.80
N LEU A 116 11.45 -5.49 15.58
CA LEU A 116 10.92 -4.69 14.48
C LEU A 116 9.38 -4.57 14.57
N HIS A 117 8.88 -4.34 15.78
CA HIS A 117 7.48 -4.03 16.01
C HIS A 117 7.23 -2.54 15.79
N ARG A 118 5.95 -2.18 15.73
CA ARG A 118 5.56 -0.78 15.54
C ARG A 118 6.02 0.05 16.74
N ARG A 119 6.89 1.03 16.46
CA ARG A 119 7.38 2.01 17.42
C ARG A 119 6.58 3.30 17.24
N GLY A 120 5.96 3.79 18.32
CA GLY A 120 5.16 5.02 18.32
C GLY A 120 3.67 4.84 18.60
N ARG A 121 2.95 5.97 18.75
CA ARG A 121 1.55 6.04 19.22
C ARG A 121 0.49 5.74 18.17
N ALA A 122 0.89 5.49 16.92
CA ALA A 122 -0.06 5.37 15.82
C ALA A 122 -0.88 4.07 15.95
N GLN A 123 -2.22 4.17 15.84
CA GLN A 123 -3.11 3.03 15.99
C GLN A 123 -2.94 1.98 14.90
N ALA A 124 -3.07 0.71 15.26
CA ALA A 124 -3.10 -0.43 14.33
C ALA A 124 -4.08 -0.17 13.17
N PRO A 125 -3.73 -0.52 11.92
CA PRO A 125 -4.67 -0.42 10.80
C PRO A 125 -5.93 -1.23 11.13
N ARG A 126 -7.07 -0.54 11.24
CA ARG A 126 -8.35 -1.20 11.50
C ARG A 126 -8.96 -1.62 10.17
N ARG A 127 -9.41 -2.88 10.07
CA ARG A 127 -10.25 -3.32 8.95
C ARG A 127 -11.62 -2.67 9.08
N VAL A 128 -11.92 -1.67 8.26
CA VAL A 128 -13.24 -1.03 8.19
C VAL A 128 -14.01 -1.64 7.02
N SER A 129 -15.23 -2.13 7.26
CA SER A 129 -16.11 -2.61 6.18
C SER A 129 -16.46 -1.46 5.24
N LYS A 130 -16.36 -1.67 3.92
CA LYS A 130 -16.82 -0.66 2.96
C LYS A 130 -18.34 -0.48 3.12
N PRO A 131 -18.86 0.76 3.21
CA PRO A 131 -20.31 0.98 3.22
C PRO A 131 -20.94 0.54 1.90
N GLU A 132 -22.23 0.22 1.93
CA GLU A 132 -23.02 0.02 0.72
C GLU A 132 -23.05 1.32 -0.09
N ALA A 133 -22.73 1.23 -1.38
CA ALA A 133 -22.66 2.38 -2.29
C ALA A 133 -23.92 2.46 -3.16
N TYR A 134 -24.47 3.65 -3.31
CA TYR A 134 -25.53 3.92 -4.28
C TYR A 134 -24.96 3.93 -5.70
N LYS A 135 -25.67 3.30 -6.64
CA LYS A 135 -25.31 3.27 -8.07
C LYS A 135 -26.39 3.98 -8.87
N ALA A 136 -26.04 5.09 -9.53
CA ALA A 136 -26.92 5.71 -10.52
C ALA A 136 -26.79 5.03 -11.88
N THR A 137 -27.92 4.74 -12.50
CA THR A 137 -28.05 4.11 -13.83
C THR A 137 -28.67 5.02 -14.87
N ALA A 138 -29.29 6.12 -14.43
CA ALA A 138 -29.89 7.16 -15.25
C ALA A 138 -29.76 8.54 -14.54
N PRO A 139 -29.96 9.66 -15.25
CA PRO A 139 -30.01 10.99 -14.65
C PRO A 139 -31.06 11.09 -13.54
N ASN A 140 -30.86 12.00 -12.60
CA ASN A 140 -31.80 12.30 -11.50
C ASN A 140 -32.15 11.14 -10.55
N GLN A 141 -31.29 10.12 -10.47
CA GLN A 141 -31.41 9.05 -9.48
C GLN A 141 -30.60 9.33 -8.21
N VAL A 142 -29.38 9.86 -8.36
CA VAL A 142 -28.51 10.20 -7.24
C VAL A 142 -27.87 11.55 -7.50
N TRP A 143 -28.10 12.49 -6.60
CA TRP A 143 -27.41 13.76 -6.57
C TRP A 143 -26.35 13.74 -5.48
N SER A 144 -25.20 14.33 -5.75
CA SER A 144 -24.18 14.65 -4.75
C SER A 144 -24.10 16.16 -4.63
N TRP A 145 -23.89 16.65 -3.42
CA TRP A 145 -23.71 18.07 -3.19
C TRP A 145 -22.63 18.32 -2.15
N ASP A 146 -22.03 19.51 -2.22
CA ASP A 146 -20.97 19.95 -1.32
C ASP A 146 -21.03 21.48 -1.11
N ILE A 147 -20.37 21.95 -0.05
CA ILE A 147 -20.20 23.36 0.25
C ILE A 147 -18.73 23.73 0.13
N THR A 148 -18.39 24.48 -0.92
CA THR A 148 -17.03 24.92 -1.17
C THR A 148 -16.79 26.34 -0.65
N PHE A 149 -15.68 26.54 0.08
CA PHE A 149 -15.25 27.86 0.53
C PHE A 149 -14.55 28.60 -0.63
N LEU A 150 -15.14 29.71 -1.05
CA LEU A 150 -14.57 30.61 -2.05
C LEU A 150 -13.82 31.73 -1.35
N ALA A 151 -12.51 31.79 -1.58
CA ALA A 151 -11.67 32.86 -1.07
C ALA A 151 -12.06 34.21 -1.70
N THR A 152 -12.07 35.26 -0.88
CA THR A 152 -12.24 36.63 -1.34
C THR A 152 -10.89 37.35 -1.42
N THR A 153 -10.91 38.61 -1.87
CA THR A 153 -9.74 39.48 -1.83
C THR A 153 -9.33 39.89 -0.41
N ILE A 154 -10.19 39.63 0.59
CA ILE A 154 -9.92 39.95 1.99
C ILE A 154 -9.62 38.66 2.75
N THR A 155 -8.41 38.57 3.31
CA THR A 155 -7.98 37.41 4.09
C THR A 155 -8.94 37.12 5.24
N GLY A 156 -9.36 35.85 5.35
CA GLY A 156 -10.27 35.40 6.40
C GLY A 156 -11.75 35.55 6.08
N ILE A 157 -12.11 36.21 4.97
CA ILE A 157 -13.50 36.29 4.48
C ILE A 157 -13.67 35.31 3.33
N PHE A 158 -14.68 34.45 3.46
CA PHE A 158 -15.01 33.42 2.48
C PHE A 158 -16.50 33.46 2.13
N TYR A 159 -16.82 33.25 0.86
CA TYR A 159 -18.19 32.89 0.48
C TYR A 159 -18.35 31.37 0.47
N ARG A 160 -19.58 30.89 0.67
CA ARG A 160 -19.92 29.47 0.68
C ARG A 160 -20.70 29.16 -0.58
N LEU A 161 -20.09 28.42 -1.50
CA LEU A 161 -20.75 27.90 -2.70
C LEU A 161 -21.41 26.57 -2.36
N TYR A 162 -22.73 26.55 -2.41
CA TYR A 162 -23.53 25.35 -2.35
C TYR A 162 -23.71 24.85 -3.77
N LEU A 163 -23.31 23.61 -4.04
CA LEU A 163 -23.35 23.06 -5.39
C LEU A 163 -23.93 21.66 -5.38
N VAL A 164 -24.96 21.44 -6.18
CA VAL A 164 -25.71 20.19 -6.31
C VAL A 164 -25.52 19.66 -7.72
N MET A 165 -25.13 18.39 -7.81
CA MET A 165 -24.74 17.77 -9.06
C MET A 165 -25.37 16.38 -9.19
N ASP A 166 -25.86 16.07 -10.37
CA ASP A 166 -26.24 14.71 -10.73
C ASP A 166 -24.99 13.88 -11.04
N ILE A 167 -24.82 12.76 -10.33
CA ILE A 167 -23.61 11.93 -10.47
C ILE A 167 -23.55 11.17 -11.79
N TYR A 168 -24.70 10.90 -12.41
CA TYR A 168 -24.77 10.16 -13.68
C TYR A 168 -24.45 11.09 -14.85
N SER A 169 -25.18 12.21 -14.97
CA SER A 169 -25.04 13.14 -16.09
C SER A 169 -23.90 14.15 -15.90
N ARG A 170 -23.37 14.28 -14.68
CA ARG A 170 -22.40 15.32 -14.25
C ARG A 170 -22.95 16.75 -14.37
N LYS A 171 -24.25 16.92 -14.62
CA LYS A 171 -24.93 18.21 -14.69
C LYS A 171 -24.99 18.86 -13.30
N ILE A 172 -24.69 20.15 -13.23
CA ILE A 172 -25.01 20.98 -12.06
C ILE A 172 -26.50 21.29 -12.11
N VAL A 173 -27.26 20.70 -11.20
CA VAL A 173 -28.73 20.83 -11.13
C VAL A 173 -29.16 22.01 -10.24
N GLY A 174 -28.25 22.52 -9.41
CA GLY A 174 -28.48 23.72 -8.62
C GLY A 174 -27.19 24.23 -8.00
N TRP A 175 -27.06 25.53 -7.88
CA TRP A 175 -25.97 26.16 -7.13
C TRP A 175 -26.39 27.52 -6.58
N GLU A 176 -25.85 27.90 -5.43
CA GLU A 176 -26.04 29.23 -4.83
C GLU A 176 -24.79 29.62 -4.01
N ILE A 177 -24.54 30.92 -3.87
CA ILE A 177 -23.43 31.45 -3.08
C ILE A 177 -24.00 32.26 -1.93
N HIS A 178 -23.54 31.98 -0.71
CA HIS A 178 -24.00 32.66 0.51
C HIS A 178 -22.82 33.11 1.38
N GLU A 179 -23.05 34.13 2.19
CA GLU A 179 -22.05 34.63 3.16
C GLU A 179 -21.87 33.70 4.37
N ASN A 180 -22.88 32.89 4.69
CA ASN A 180 -22.89 32.04 5.86
C ASN A 180 -23.33 30.62 5.51
N GLU A 181 -22.96 29.68 6.37
CA GLU A 181 -23.31 28.27 6.23
C GLU A 181 -24.58 27.96 7.03
N THR A 182 -25.72 27.68 6.37
CA THR A 182 -27.01 27.41 7.03
C THR A 182 -27.77 26.28 6.33
N ALA A 183 -28.53 25.52 7.10
CA ALA A 183 -29.41 24.46 6.58
C ALA A 183 -30.58 25.03 5.75
N ASP A 184 -30.97 26.28 5.97
CA ASP A 184 -32.06 26.92 5.27
C ASP A 184 -31.68 27.24 3.81
N HIS A 185 -30.44 27.70 3.58
CA HIS A 185 -29.89 27.88 2.23
C HIS A 185 -29.87 26.56 1.46
N ALA A 186 -29.36 25.49 2.10
CA ALA A 186 -29.37 24.15 1.52
C ALA A 186 -30.79 23.67 1.16
N SER A 187 -31.72 23.80 2.09
CA SER A 187 -33.12 23.38 1.92
C SER A 187 -33.77 24.10 0.73
N LEU A 188 -33.60 25.41 0.66
CA LEU A 188 -34.17 26.23 -0.41
C LEU A 188 -33.56 25.87 -1.77
N LEU A 189 -32.23 25.69 -1.82
CA LEU A 189 -31.52 25.29 -3.04
C LEU A 189 -32.03 23.94 -3.56
N ILE A 190 -32.12 22.92 -2.70
CA ILE A 190 -32.61 21.60 -3.12
C ILE A 190 -34.05 21.67 -3.62
N ARG A 191 -34.92 22.43 -2.93
CA ARG A 191 -36.29 22.65 -3.40
C ARG A 191 -36.33 23.27 -4.79
N LYS A 192 -35.51 24.29 -5.06
CA LYS A 192 -35.41 24.93 -6.39
C LYS A 192 -34.88 23.96 -7.44
N ALA A 193 -33.85 23.19 -7.12
CA ALA A 193 -33.27 22.20 -8.03
C ALA A 193 -34.29 21.10 -8.38
N CYS A 194 -35.02 20.56 -7.40
CA CYS A 194 -36.10 19.60 -7.64
C CYS A 194 -37.18 20.16 -8.57
N LEU A 195 -37.61 21.40 -8.35
CA LEU A 195 -38.59 22.06 -9.21
C LEU A 195 -38.07 22.24 -10.64
N ALA A 196 -36.81 22.66 -10.80
CA ALA A 196 -36.20 22.89 -12.11
C ALA A 196 -36.00 21.59 -12.91
N GLU A 197 -35.66 20.49 -12.23
CA GLU A 197 -35.47 19.17 -12.84
C GLU A 197 -36.77 18.35 -12.94
N GLY A 198 -37.90 18.90 -12.50
CA GLY A 198 -39.21 18.21 -12.55
C GLY A 198 -39.34 17.02 -11.60
N ILE A 199 -38.56 17.00 -10.51
CA ILE A 199 -38.58 15.94 -9.51
C ILE A 199 -39.85 16.05 -8.68
N SER A 200 -40.75 15.10 -8.85
CA SER A 200 -42.08 15.08 -8.21
C SER A 200 -42.35 13.82 -7.37
N GLU A 201 -41.49 12.79 -7.45
CA GLU A 201 -41.72 11.49 -6.82
C GLU A 201 -40.47 10.88 -6.15
N GLN A 202 -40.74 9.89 -5.32
CA GLN A 202 -39.79 9.07 -4.57
C GLN A 202 -38.78 8.41 -5.52
N GLY A 203 -37.49 8.47 -5.19
CA GLY A 203 -36.44 7.77 -5.93
C GLY A 203 -35.15 8.55 -6.10
N LEU A 204 -35.17 9.87 -5.89
CA LEU A 204 -33.96 10.67 -5.81
C LEU A 204 -33.26 10.45 -4.47
N VAL A 205 -32.00 10.04 -4.53
CA VAL A 205 -31.10 9.99 -3.37
C VAL A 205 -30.24 11.25 -3.38
N LEU A 206 -30.19 11.97 -2.27
CA LEU A 206 -29.25 13.06 -2.08
C LEU A 206 -28.11 12.59 -1.18
N HIS A 207 -26.91 12.45 -1.76
CA HIS A 207 -25.70 12.08 -1.06
C HIS A 207 -24.93 13.31 -0.59
N SER A 208 -24.61 13.32 0.70
CA SER A 208 -24.08 14.44 1.47
C SER A 208 -22.86 14.01 2.26
N ASP A 209 -21.99 14.95 2.62
CA ASP A 209 -21.01 14.73 3.66
C ASP A 209 -21.63 14.84 5.08
N ASN A 210 -20.83 14.66 6.12
CA ASN A 210 -21.27 14.74 7.51
C ASN A 210 -21.34 16.17 8.08
N GLY A 211 -21.30 17.20 7.22
CA GLY A 211 -21.31 18.61 7.60
C GLY A 211 -22.54 19.02 8.41
N SER A 212 -22.39 20.05 9.23
CA SER A 212 -23.45 20.58 10.11
C SER A 212 -24.74 20.98 9.35
N PRO A 213 -24.67 21.68 8.19
CA PRO A 213 -25.87 22.05 7.42
C PRO A 213 -26.60 20.84 6.84
N MET A 214 -25.84 19.78 6.53
CA MET A 214 -26.36 18.57 5.92
C MET A 214 -27.21 17.74 6.90
N LYS A 215 -26.95 17.90 8.21
CA LYS A 215 -27.69 17.28 9.31
C LYS A 215 -28.74 18.19 9.95
N GLY A 216 -28.90 19.42 9.46
CA GLY A 216 -29.84 20.38 10.02
C GLY A 216 -31.29 19.89 9.96
N ALA A 217 -32.07 20.13 11.02
CA ALA A 217 -33.47 19.69 11.09
C ALA A 217 -34.33 20.25 9.93
N THR A 218 -34.11 21.52 9.54
CA THR A 218 -34.79 22.14 8.39
C THR A 218 -34.52 21.37 7.09
N MET A 219 -33.28 20.95 6.88
CA MET A 219 -32.86 20.22 5.68
C MET A 219 -33.52 18.85 5.62
N LEU A 220 -33.45 18.08 6.72
CA LEU A 220 -34.07 16.76 6.80
C LEU A 220 -35.59 16.83 6.60
N ALA A 221 -36.27 17.81 7.20
CA ALA A 221 -37.71 18.01 7.01
C ALA A 221 -38.06 18.36 5.56
N THR A 222 -37.21 19.14 4.88
CA THR A 222 -37.39 19.49 3.47
C THR A 222 -37.22 18.27 2.58
N LEU A 223 -36.20 17.45 2.81
CA LEU A 223 -35.96 16.22 2.04
C LEU A 223 -37.12 15.22 2.20
N GLN A 224 -37.64 15.04 3.42
CA GLN A 224 -38.81 14.21 3.69
C GLN A 224 -40.05 14.69 2.92
N ARG A 225 -40.31 16.01 2.92
CA ARG A 225 -41.44 16.60 2.17
C ARG A 225 -41.32 16.42 0.66
N LEU A 226 -40.10 16.43 0.13
CA LEU A 226 -39.82 16.24 -1.30
C LEU A 226 -39.73 14.76 -1.70
N GLY A 227 -39.81 13.82 -0.76
CA GLY A 227 -39.61 12.39 -1.02
C GLY A 227 -38.17 12.01 -1.40
N VAL A 228 -37.20 12.86 -1.05
CA VAL A 228 -35.77 12.65 -1.33
C VAL A 228 -35.13 11.86 -0.19
N VAL A 229 -34.37 10.82 -0.52
CA VAL A 229 -33.70 9.96 0.46
C VAL A 229 -32.33 10.54 0.81
N PRO A 230 -32.08 10.95 2.06
CA PRO A 230 -30.76 11.42 2.47
C PRO A 230 -29.77 10.24 2.58
N SER A 231 -28.55 10.45 2.10
CA SER A 231 -27.41 9.56 2.28
C SER A 231 -26.22 10.38 2.76
N PHE A 232 -25.44 9.86 3.72
CA PHE A 232 -24.30 10.56 4.31
C PHE A 232 -23.00 9.77 4.14
N SER A 233 -21.88 10.47 4.00
CA SER A 233 -20.54 9.87 4.09
C SER A 233 -20.28 9.32 5.51
N ARG A 234 -19.24 8.49 5.67
CA ARG A 234 -18.82 7.95 6.98
C ARG A 234 -17.81 8.87 7.65
#